data_AF-A0A8S3JZI4-F1
#
_entry.id   AF-A0A8S3JZI4-F1
#
_cell.length_a   1.000
_cell.length_b   1.000
_cell.length_c   1.000
_cell.angle_alpha   90.00
_cell.angle_beta   90.00
_cell.angle_gamma   90.00
#
_symmetry.space_group_name_H-M   'P 1'
#
loop_
_entity.id
_entity.type
_entity.pdbx_description
1 polymer ?
#
loop_
_entity_poly.entity_id
_entity_poly.type
_entity_poly.pdbx_seq_one_letter_code
_entity_poly.pdbx_strand_id
1 'polypeptide(L)'
;STQFHQFFAFPEMMPVTENFTIYHINAPGQDEQAHVLPTSFEYPTLDQLAVSVNDIFVQLDIKSAIGFGIGLGANILARFALQYPSKIYGLIMVNCVSRSMKWLENVLIKVFSFGKFKYSLVD
;
A
#
# COMPACT_ATOMS: atom_id res chain seq x y z
N SER A 1 8.95 0.38 -11.13
CA SER A 1 7.79 1.02 -11.73
C SER A 1 6.56 0.55 -10.97
N THR A 2 6.05 1.42 -10.09
CA THR A 2 4.86 1.11 -9.29
C THR A 2 3.63 1.09 -10.21
N GLN A 3 2.59 0.31 -9.86
CA GLN A 3 1.33 0.23 -10.63
C GLN A 3 0.68 1.59 -10.92
N PHE A 4 1.05 2.61 -10.16
CA PHE A 4 0.49 3.95 -10.21
C PHE A 4 1.34 4.96 -10.99
N HIS A 5 2.59 4.63 -11.34
CA HIS A 5 3.51 5.58 -11.94
C HIS A 5 2.96 6.15 -13.26
N GLN A 6 2.39 5.29 -14.11
CA GLN A 6 1.76 5.74 -15.35
C GLN A 6 0.50 6.59 -15.10
N PHE A 7 -0.27 6.32 -14.04
CA PHE A 7 -1.46 7.09 -13.71
C PHE A 7 -1.12 8.53 -13.33
N PHE A 8 -0.12 8.72 -12.47
CA PHE A 8 0.32 10.06 -12.05
C PHE A 8 1.16 10.80 -13.10
N ALA A 9 1.65 10.10 -14.12
CA ALA A 9 2.36 10.71 -15.25
C ALA A 9 1.43 11.29 -16.33
N PHE A 10 0.11 11.08 -16.24
CA PHE A 10 -0.84 11.70 -17.17
C PHE A 10 -0.89 13.22 -16.97
N PRO A 11 -0.94 14.04 -18.05
CA PRO A 11 -0.99 15.50 -17.95
C PRO A 11 -2.14 16.01 -17.06
N GLU A 12 -3.26 15.30 -17.05
CA GLU A 12 -4.44 15.62 -16.23
C GLU A 12 -4.18 15.48 -14.72
N MET A 13 -3.16 14.71 -14.33
CA MET A 13 -2.74 14.52 -12.94
C MET A 13 -1.65 15.50 -12.50
N MET A 14 -1.13 16.33 -13.41
CA MET A 14 -0.10 17.34 -13.12
C MET A 14 -0.49 18.29 -11.97
N PRO A 15 -1.74 18.80 -11.89
CA PRO A 15 -2.14 19.63 -10.76
C PRO A 15 -2.10 18.87 -9.43
N VAL A 16 -2.30 17.55 -9.42
CA VAL A 16 -2.23 16.73 -8.21
C VAL A 16 -0.78 16.51 -7.81
N THR A 17 0.10 16.18 -8.76
CA THR A 17 1.53 15.95 -8.48
C THR A 17 2.26 17.23 -8.05
N GLU A 18 1.82 18.40 -8.52
CA GLU A 18 2.40 19.71 -8.14
C GLU A 18 1.96 20.18 -6.75
N ASN A 19 0.75 19.80 -6.31
CA ASN A 19 0.16 20.30 -5.06
C ASN A 19 0.22 19.29 -3.90
N PHE A 20 0.53 18.02 -4.18
CA PHE A 20 0.56 16.96 -3.18
C PHE A 20 1.87 16.17 -3.25
N THR A 21 2.45 15.87 -2.08
CA THR A 21 3.52 14.87 -1.98
C THR A 21 2.92 13.47 -2.09
N ILE A 22 3.38 12.70 -3.07
CA ILE A 22 2.87 11.35 -3.34
C ILE A 22 3.83 10.32 -2.75
N TYR A 23 3.30 9.47 -1.87
CA TYR A 23 4.02 8.34 -1.30
C TYR A 23 3.51 7.03 -1.89
N HIS A 24 4.38 6.30 -2.58
CA HIS A 24 4.06 4.95 -3.03
C HIS A 24 4.45 3.91 -1.97
N ILE A 25 3.45 3.14 -1.54
CA ILE A 25 3.60 2.06 -0.58
C ILE A 25 3.65 0.73 -1.34
N ASN A 26 4.81 0.09 -1.36
CA ASN A 26 4.95 -1.24 -1.96
C ASN A 26 4.88 -2.31 -0.88
N ALA A 27 3.93 -3.23 -1.01
CA ALA A 27 3.78 -4.38 -0.11
C ALA A 27 5.10 -5.17 0.02
N PRO A 28 5.29 -5.95 1.10
CA PRO A 28 6.48 -6.75 1.31
C PRO A 28 6.71 -7.62 0.08
N GLY A 29 7.77 -7.28 -0.66
CA GLY A 29 8.20 -8.06 -1.79
C GLY A 29 7.59 -7.78 -3.12
N GLN A 30 7.03 -6.59 -3.24
CA GLN A 30 6.44 -6.08 -4.47
C GLN A 30 7.23 -4.88 -5.01
N ASP A 31 8.43 -4.62 -4.47
CA ASP A 31 9.38 -3.68 -5.06
C ASP A 31 10.27 -4.39 -6.10
N GLU A 32 10.64 -3.68 -7.17
CA GLU A 32 11.46 -4.23 -8.28
C GLU A 32 12.84 -4.70 -7.83
N GLN A 33 13.35 -4.15 -6.72
CA GLN A 33 14.64 -4.50 -6.13
C GLN A 33 14.48 -5.27 -4.81
N ALA A 34 13.37 -5.98 -4.63
CA ALA A 34 13.11 -6.71 -3.41
C ALA A 34 13.88 -8.05 -3.41
N HIS A 35 14.55 -8.34 -2.29
CA HIS A 35 15.24 -9.61 -2.10
C HIS A 35 14.23 -10.72 -1.84
N VAL A 36 14.53 -11.93 -2.33
CA VAL A 36 13.70 -13.12 -2.10
C VAL A 36 13.51 -13.34 -0.59
N LEU A 37 12.26 -13.57 -0.19
CA LEU A 37 11.95 -13.81 1.22
C LEU A 37 12.49 -15.17 1.67
N PRO A 38 12.93 -15.28 2.92
CA PRO A 38 13.23 -16.58 3.52
C PRO A 38 12.03 -17.52 3.40
N THR A 39 12.28 -18.82 3.21
CA THR A 39 11.24 -19.85 3.17
C THR A 39 10.46 -19.97 4.48
N SER A 40 11.04 -19.53 5.59
CA SER A 40 10.41 -19.44 6.91
C SER A 40 9.62 -18.15 7.13
N PHE A 41 9.58 -17.24 6.15
CA PHE A 41 8.87 -15.98 6.30
C PHE A 41 7.36 -16.18 6.31
N GLU A 42 6.73 -15.73 7.39
CA GLU A 42 5.29 -15.66 7.49
C GLU A 42 4.83 -14.30 6.98
N TYR A 43 4.03 -14.30 5.90
CA TYR A 43 3.52 -13.06 5.35
C TYR A 43 2.49 -12.43 6.30
N PRO A 44 2.56 -11.11 6.53
CA PRO A 44 1.62 -10.47 7.44
C PRO A 44 0.18 -10.55 6.95
N THR A 45 -0.76 -10.67 7.88
CA THR A 45 -2.20 -10.56 7.61
C THR A 45 -2.57 -9.14 7.14
N LEU A 46 -3.73 -8.97 6.49
CA LEU A 46 -4.19 -7.63 6.05
C LEU A 46 -4.26 -6.61 7.20
N ASP A 47 -4.63 -7.06 8.40
CA ASP A 47 -4.68 -6.20 9.59
C ASP A 47 -3.27 -5.80 10.05
N GLN A 48 -2.31 -6.72 10.01
CA GLN A 48 -0.90 -6.40 10.30
C GLN A 48 -0.30 -5.47 9.24
N LEU A 49 -0.64 -5.65 7.96
CA LEU A 49 -0.23 -4.73 6.89
C LEU A 49 -0.82 -3.33 7.11
N ALA A 50 -2.06 -3.22 7.61
CA ALA A 50 -2.66 -1.93 7.96
C ALA A 50 -1.91 -1.25 9.12
N VAL A 51 -1.48 -2.00 10.14
CA VAL A 51 -0.60 -1.48 11.20
C VAL A 51 0.75 -1.04 10.61
N SER A 52 1.33 -1.81 9.69
CA SER A 52 2.56 -1.41 9.01
C SER A 52 2.40 -0.09 8.25
N VAL A 53 1.22 0.21 7.69
CA VAL A 53 0.95 1.51 7.06
C VAL A 53 1.04 2.64 8.09
N ASN A 54 0.55 2.43 9.32
CA ASN A 54 0.71 3.41 10.39
C ASN A 54 2.18 3.66 10.74
N ASP A 55 3.01 2.62 10.75
CA ASP A 55 4.44 2.75 11.04
C ASP A 55 5.14 3.68 10.04
N ILE A 56 4.71 3.67 8.77
CA ILE A 56 5.18 4.63 7.74
C ILE A 56 4.81 6.05 8.10
N PHE A 57 3.54 6.27 8.48
CA PHE A 57 3.07 7.60 8.84
C PHE A 57 3.88 8.15 10.01
N VAL A 58 4.22 7.29 10.98
CA VAL A 58 5.06 7.68 12.11
C VAL A 58 6.50 7.94 11.66
N GLN A 59 7.10 7.06 10.85
CA GLN A 59 8.48 7.19 10.39
C GLN A 59 8.70 8.42 9.51
N LEU A 60 7.71 8.79 8.70
CA LEU A 60 7.75 9.93 7.77
C LEU A 60 7.11 11.20 8.35
N ASP A 61 6.68 11.17 9.62
CA ASP A 61 5.95 12.26 10.29
C ASP A 61 4.73 12.79 9.50
N ILE A 62 4.00 11.88 8.85
CA ILE A 62 2.77 12.20 8.12
C ILE A 62 1.62 12.25 9.11
N LYS A 63 0.99 13.43 9.22
CA LYS A 63 -0.17 13.66 10.10
C LYS A 63 -1.44 13.01 9.56
N SER A 64 -1.76 13.31 8.29
CA SER A 64 -2.95 12.80 7.61
C SER A 64 -2.72 12.80 6.09
N ALA A 65 -3.35 11.87 5.38
CA ALA A 65 -3.25 11.76 3.92
C ALA A 65 -4.57 11.36 3.25
N ILE A 66 -4.63 11.44 1.93
CA ILE A 66 -5.67 10.81 1.12
C ILE A 66 -5.15 9.45 0.68
N GLY A 67 -5.85 8.37 1.01
CA GLY A 67 -5.45 7.02 0.61
C GLY A 67 -5.91 6.69 -0.80
N PHE A 68 -5.03 6.15 -1.63
CA PHE A 68 -5.38 5.61 -2.95
C PHE A 68 -4.98 4.14 -3.01
N GLY A 69 -5.94 3.24 -3.24
CA GLY A 69 -5.69 1.80 -3.28
C GLY A 69 -6.42 1.09 -4.41
N ILE A 70 -5.79 0.03 -4.92
CA ILE A 70 -6.38 -0.90 -5.89
C ILE A 70 -6.44 -2.29 -5.26
N GLY A 71 -7.55 -3.02 -5.43
CA GLY A 71 -7.62 -4.43 -5.06
C GLY A 71 -7.39 -4.70 -3.57
N LEU A 72 -6.36 -5.50 -3.26
CA LEU A 72 -5.92 -5.76 -1.89
C LEU A 72 -5.37 -4.50 -1.20
N GLY A 73 -4.71 -3.60 -1.94
CA GLY A 73 -4.22 -2.34 -1.40
C GLY A 73 -5.37 -1.44 -0.92
N ALA A 74 -6.50 -1.45 -1.63
CA ALA A 74 -7.72 -0.77 -1.19
C ALA A 74 -8.27 -1.36 0.12
N ASN A 75 -8.24 -2.68 0.27
CA ASN A 75 -8.68 -3.36 1.50
C ASN A 75 -7.76 -3.02 2.69
N ILE A 76 -6.43 -3.04 2.48
CA ILE A 76 -5.45 -2.64 3.51
C ILE A 76 -5.68 -1.19 3.94
N LEU A 77 -5.87 -0.27 3.00
CA LEU A 77 -6.16 1.14 3.31
C LEU A 77 -7.51 1.34 4.01
N ALA A 78 -8.53 0.57 3.64
CA ALA A 78 -9.81 0.59 4.33
C ALA A 78 -9.66 0.14 5.80
N ARG A 79 -8.90 -0.93 6.06
CA ARG A 79 -8.60 -1.38 7.42
C ARG A 79 -7.79 -0.35 8.20
N PHE A 80 -6.78 0.25 7.57
CA PHE A 80 -5.99 1.32 8.16
C PHE A 80 -6.85 2.52 8.55
N ALA A 81 -7.74 2.98 7.67
CA ALA A 81 -8.64 4.10 7.95
C ALA A 81 -9.64 3.80 9.08
N LEU A 82 -10.09 2.55 9.21
CA LEU A 82 -10.94 2.12 10.32
C LEU A 82 -10.19 2.12 11.67
N GLN A 83 -8.92 1.76 11.67
CA GLN A 83 -8.09 1.74 12.89
C GLN A 83 -7.55 3.11 13.28
N TYR A 84 -7.23 3.97 12.29
CA TYR A 84 -6.61 5.27 12.48
C TYR A 84 -7.36 6.38 11.72
N PRO A 85 -8.63 6.66 12.06
CA PRO A 85 -9.48 7.56 11.27
C PRO A 85 -8.96 9.00 11.19
N SER A 86 -8.20 9.47 12.19
CA SER A 86 -7.60 10.81 12.16
C SER A 86 -6.44 10.96 11.16
N LYS A 87 -5.91 9.84 10.65
CA LYS A 87 -4.78 9.82 9.70
C LYS A 87 -5.21 9.81 8.24
N ILE A 88 -6.51 9.70 7.95
CA ILE A 88 -7.04 9.64 6.59
C ILE A 88 -8.11 10.72 6.40
N TYR A 89 -7.91 11.60 5.42
CA TYR A 89 -8.92 12.57 4.99
C TYR A 89 -10.00 11.92 4.10
N GLY A 90 -9.63 10.91 3.33
CA GLY A 90 -10.50 10.19 2.42
C GLY A 90 -9.80 9.02 1.75
N LEU A 91 -10.58 8.11 1.16
CA LEU A 91 -10.09 6.94 0.45
C LEU A 91 -10.62 6.91 -0.99
N ILE A 92 -9.71 6.71 -1.94
CA ILE A 92 -10.01 6.36 -3.33
C ILE A 92 -9.71 4.87 -3.47
N MET A 93 -10.75 4.08 -3.70
CA MET A 93 -10.66 2.62 -3.76
C MET A 93 -11.12 2.12 -5.13
N VAL A 94 -10.20 1.52 -5.88
CA VAL A 94 -10.51 0.94 -7.20
C VAL A 94 -10.52 -0.58 -7.07
N ASN A 95 -11.61 -1.21 -7.52
CA ASN A 95 -11.77 -2.66 -7.52
C ASN A 95 -11.47 -3.31 -6.13
N CYS A 96 -11.98 -2.73 -5.06
CA CYS A 96 -11.70 -3.19 -3.70
C CYS A 96 -12.20 -4.63 -3.50
N VAL A 97 -11.29 -5.52 -3.08
CA VAL A 97 -11.62 -6.92 -2.78
C VAL A 97 -11.92 -7.02 -1.30
N SER A 98 -13.20 -7.09 -0.89
CA SER A 98 -13.61 -7.08 0.53
C SER A 98 -13.59 -8.45 1.22
N ARG A 99 -13.22 -9.52 0.52
CA ARG A 99 -13.39 -10.90 1.01
C ARG A 99 -12.47 -11.22 2.19
N SER A 100 -13.01 -11.96 3.16
CA SER A 100 -12.24 -12.58 4.25
C SER A 100 -11.25 -13.60 3.66
N MET A 101 -9.94 -13.35 3.83
CA MET A 101 -8.92 -14.18 3.20
C MET A 101 -8.94 -15.61 3.76
N LYS A 102 -9.38 -16.57 2.94
CA LYS A 102 -9.26 -18.01 3.21
C LYS A 102 -7.98 -18.54 2.54
N TRP A 103 -7.52 -19.72 2.95
CA TRP A 103 -6.30 -20.43 2.49
C TRP A 103 -5.83 -20.20 1.04
N LEU A 104 -6.73 -20.10 0.05
CA LEU A 104 -6.38 -19.83 -1.35
C LEU A 104 -5.64 -18.50 -1.55
N GLU A 105 -5.99 -17.49 -0.76
CA GLU A 105 -5.39 -16.16 -0.80
C GLU A 105 -4.04 -16.12 -0.07
N ASN A 106 -3.80 -16.98 0.92
CA ASN A 106 -2.45 -17.19 1.47
C ASN A 106 -1.50 -17.78 0.43
N VAL A 107 -2.02 -18.58 -0.51
CA VAL A 107 -1.23 -19.09 -1.64
C VAL A 107 -0.94 -17.98 -2.63
N LEU A 108 -1.94 -17.15 -2.98
CA LEU A 108 -1.71 -15.99 -3.87
C LEU A 108 -0.72 -15.01 -3.27
N ILE A 109 -0.92 -14.62 -2.01
CA ILE A 109 0.03 -13.79 -1.28
C ILE A 109 1.43 -14.41 -1.30
N LYS A 110 1.58 -15.71 -0.99
CA LYS A 110 2.90 -16.40 -1.04
C LYS A 110 3.51 -16.41 -2.44
N VAL A 111 2.72 -16.62 -3.48
CA VAL A 111 3.17 -16.56 -4.88
C VAL A 111 3.63 -15.14 -5.24
N PHE A 112 2.97 -14.12 -4.69
CA PHE A 112 3.32 -12.71 -4.87
C PHE A 112 4.25 -12.16 -3.78
N SER A 113 4.91 -12.98 -2.95
CA SER A 113 5.74 -12.47 -1.86
C SER A 113 7.24 -12.65 -2.11
N PHE A 114 7.96 -11.55 -2.34
CA PHE A 114 9.42 -11.51 -2.49
C PHE A 114 10.10 -10.29 -1.81
N GLY A 115 9.91 -10.00 -0.51
CA GLY A 115 10.73 -9.03 0.27
C GLY A 115 9.98 -8.22 1.36
N LYS A 116 10.59 -7.18 1.96
CA LYS A 116 9.96 -6.24 2.93
C LYS A 116 9.37 -4.99 2.25
N PHE A 117 8.47 -4.26 2.93
CA PHE A 117 7.91 -2.99 2.43
C PHE A 117 9.04 -1.98 2.14
N LYS A 118 8.92 -1.25 1.03
CA LYS A 118 9.77 -0.12 0.68
C LYS A 118 8.90 1.04 0.20
N TYR A 119 9.34 2.27 0.47
CA TYR A 119 8.70 3.51 0.07
C TYR A 119 9.66 4.31 -0.79
N SER A 120 9.12 4.95 -1.83
CA SER A 120 9.88 5.86 -2.68
C SER A 120 9.12 7.19 -2.79
N LEU A 121 9.85 8.29 -2.62
CA LEU A 121 9.41 9.62 -3.03
C LEU A 121 9.55 9.70 -4.55
N VAL A 122 8.53 10.23 -5.22
CA VAL A 122 8.65 10.68 -6.61
C VAL A 122 8.77 12.19 -6.52
N ASP A 123 9.94 12.71 -6.88
CA ASP A 123 10.16 14.14 -7.10
C ASP A 123 9.45 14.60 -8.39
#